data_AF-A0A975W485-F1
#
_entry.id   AF-A0A975W485-F1
#
_cell.length_a   1.000
_cell.length_b   1.000
_cell.length_c   1.000
_cell.angle_alpha   90.00
_cell.angle_beta   90.00
_cell.angle_gamma   90.00
#
_symmetry.space_group_name_H-M   'P 1'
#
loop_
_entity.id
_entity.type
_entity.pdbx_description
1 polymer ?
#
loop_
_entity_poly.entity_id
_entity_poly.type
_entity_poly.pdbx_seq_one_letter_code
_entity_poly.pdbx_strand_id
1 'polypeptide(L)' 'MSKKISIAPRPSARQADEWVSAPVKGKPAKAHADGEDMKRLTIDIPAALHRRVKSECAAQGEKMADVVRDLLIQKYGKS' A
#
# COMPACT_ATOMS: atom_id res chain seq x y z
N MET A 1 -6.12 40.54 31.03
CA MET A 1 -6.09 40.64 29.55
C MET A 1 -6.32 39.25 28.96
N SER A 2 -7.58 38.86 28.78
CA SER A 2 -7.99 37.54 28.26
C SER A 2 -8.03 37.55 26.73
N LYS A 3 -7.13 36.81 26.07
CA LYS A 3 -7.13 36.63 24.62
C LYS A 3 -8.28 35.69 24.24
N LYS A 4 -9.38 36.25 23.74
CA LYS A 4 -10.45 35.46 23.10
C LYS A 4 -9.92 34.86 21.80
N ILE A 5 -9.89 33.54 21.72
CA ILE A 5 -9.58 32.81 20.49
C ILE A 5 -10.91 32.55 19.79
N SER A 6 -11.07 33.11 18.59
CA SER A 6 -12.24 32.93 17.75
C SER A 6 -12.08 31.63 16.95
N ILE A 7 -12.84 30.59 17.31
CA ILE A 7 -12.95 29.37 16.49
C ILE A 7 -14.01 29.61 15.42
N ALA A 8 -13.61 29.43 14.16
CA ALA A 8 -14.49 29.56 12.99
C ALA A 8 -15.70 28.61 13.09
N PRO A 9 -16.86 28.98 12.51
CA PRO A 9 -18.05 28.16 12.56
C PRO A 9 -17.84 26.81 11.87
N ARG A 10 -18.55 25.79 12.38
CA ARG A 10 -18.48 24.39 11.96
C ARG A 10 -18.47 24.27 10.43
N PRO A 11 -17.43 23.69 9.80
CA PRO A 11 -17.39 23.51 8.36
C PRO A 11 -18.61 22.69 7.93
N SER A 12 -19.34 23.21 6.93
CA SER A 12 -20.54 22.55 6.43
C SER A 12 -20.17 21.23 5.76
N ALA A 13 -21.07 20.25 5.84
CA ALA A 13 -20.87 18.86 5.42
C ALA A 13 -20.51 18.65 3.93
N ARG A 14 -20.45 19.72 3.12
CA ARG A 14 -20.14 19.64 1.68
C ARG A 14 -18.73 19.18 1.35
N GLN A 15 -17.76 19.33 2.26
CA GLN A 15 -16.36 18.97 1.97
C GLN A 15 -16.05 17.47 2.13
N ALA A 16 -16.89 16.71 2.84
CA ALA A 16 -16.65 15.28 3.06
C ALA A 16 -16.87 14.46 1.79
N ASP A 17 -17.92 14.79 1.02
CA ASP A 17 -18.26 14.12 -0.23
C ASP A 17 -17.21 14.38 -1.33
N GLU A 18 -16.59 15.55 -1.31
CA GLU A 18 -15.51 15.91 -2.24
C GLU A 18 -14.22 15.12 -1.98
N TRP A 19 -13.93 14.77 -0.71
CA TRP A 19 -12.81 13.89 -0.36
C TRP A 19 -13.02 12.44 -0.80
N VAL A 20 -14.26 11.96 -0.75
CA VAL A 20 -14.63 10.59 -1.18
C VAL A 20 -14.72 10.49 -2.71
N SER A 21 -15.25 11.53 -3.36
CA SER A 21 -15.47 11.57 -4.81
C SER A 21 -14.24 11.99 -5.60
N ALA A 22 -13.24 12.60 -4.95
CA ALA A 22 -11.96 12.87 -5.58
C ALA A 22 -11.30 11.53 -5.97
N PRO A 23 -11.08 11.27 -7.27
CA PRO A 23 -10.27 10.14 -7.65
C PRO A 23 -8.88 10.37 -7.05
N VAL A 24 -8.46 9.47 -6.16
CA VAL A 24 -7.09 9.45 -5.62
C VAL A 24 -6.13 9.29 -6.81
N LYS A 25 -5.71 10.42 -7.41
CA LYS A 25 -4.55 10.53 -8.30
C LYS A 25 -3.30 10.42 -7.42
N GLY A 26 -3.13 9.26 -6.80
CA GLY A 26 -2.31 9.19 -5.60
C GLY A 26 -2.00 7.79 -5.11
N LYS A 27 -1.83 6.84 -6.03
CA LYS A 27 -0.73 5.90 -5.84
C LYS A 27 -0.13 5.65 -7.20
N PRO A 28 1.07 6.18 -7.51
CA PRO A 28 1.85 5.53 -8.54
C PRO A 28 2.00 4.09 -8.03
N ALA A 29 1.36 3.14 -8.71
CA ALA A 29 1.96 1.83 -8.83
C ALA A 29 3.41 2.16 -9.20
N LYS A 30 4.36 1.81 -8.33
CA LYS A 30 5.77 1.97 -8.67
C LYS A 30 5.93 1.22 -9.97
N ALA A 31 5.95 1.94 -11.10
CA ALA A 31 6.26 1.37 -12.38
C ALA A 31 7.68 0.84 -12.19
N HIS A 32 7.80 -0.47 -12.02
CA HIS A 32 9.07 -1.11 -12.25
C HIS A 32 9.40 -0.86 -13.73
N ALA A 33 10.68 -0.74 -14.03
CA ALA A 33 11.20 -0.13 -15.25
C ALA A 33 10.77 -0.82 -16.57
N ASP A 34 10.10 -1.96 -16.47
CA ASP A 34 9.51 -2.71 -17.56
C ASP A 34 8.00 -2.42 -17.56
N GLY A 35 7.49 -1.78 -18.61
CA GLY A 35 6.11 -1.29 -18.74
C GLY A 35 5.01 -2.36 -18.75
N GLU A 36 5.16 -3.44 -18.00
CA GLU A 36 4.17 -4.49 -17.81
C GLU A 36 3.19 -4.14 -16.68
N ASP A 37 1.91 -4.25 -16.98
CA ASP A 37 0.84 -4.07 -16.02
C ASP A 37 0.91 -5.11 -14.90
N MET A 38 0.97 -4.63 -13.65
CA MET A 38 0.98 -5.50 -12.48
C MET A 38 -0.37 -6.19 -12.30
N LYS A 39 -0.43 -7.50 -12.57
CA LYS A 39 -1.59 -8.33 -12.23
C LYS A 39 -1.55 -8.73 -10.75
N ARG A 40 -2.73 -8.69 -10.10
CA ARG A 40 -2.88 -9.12 -8.69
C ARG A 40 -2.85 -10.65 -8.64
N LEU A 41 -1.96 -11.19 -7.82
CA LEU A 41 -1.90 -12.62 -7.50
C LEU A 41 -2.46 -12.82 -6.08
N THR A 42 -3.63 -13.46 -5.98
CA THR A 42 -4.22 -13.87 -4.69
C THR A 42 -3.81 -15.31 -4.41
N ILE A 43 -3.13 -15.53 -3.29
CA ILE A 43 -2.71 -16.86 -2.85
C ILE A 43 -3.09 -17.07 -1.40
N ASP A 44 -3.63 -18.24 -1.11
CA ASP A 44 -3.86 -18.69 0.26
C ASP A 44 -2.63 -19.46 0.73
N ILE A 45 -2.09 -19.05 1.87
CA ILE A 45 -0.95 -19.72 2.51
C ILE A 45 -1.31 -20.09 3.95
N PRO A 46 -0.81 -21.21 4.49
CA PRO A 46 -1.03 -21.58 5.88
C PRO A 46 -0.56 -20.48 6.83
N ALA A 47 -1.31 -20.24 7.91
CA ALA A 47 -1.01 -19.18 8.87
C ALA A 47 0.41 -19.29 9.48
N ALA A 48 0.90 -20.52 9.67
CA ALA A 48 2.25 -20.77 10.15
C ALA A 48 3.33 -20.27 9.17
N LEU A 49 3.12 -20.47 7.87
CA LEU A 49 4.03 -20.02 6.82
C LEU A 49 4.00 -18.49 6.69
N HIS A 50 2.80 -17.90 6.67
CA HIS A 50 2.65 -16.44 6.64
C HIS A 50 3.36 -15.77 7.82
N ARG A 51 3.26 -16.34 9.03
CA ARG A 51 3.93 -15.81 10.21
C ARG A 51 5.46 -15.84 10.08
N ARG A 52 6.02 -16.94 9.58
CA ARG A 52 7.48 -17.08 9.36
C ARG A 52 7.98 -16.07 8.34
N VAL A 53 7.35 -16.04 7.16
CA VAL A 53 7.71 -15.11 6.08
C VAL A 53 7.60 -13.66 6.55
N LYS A 54 6.53 -13.31 7.28
CA LYS A 54 6.37 -11.97 7.83
C LYS A 54 7.45 -11.60 8.84
N SER A 55 7.86 -12.53 9.73
CA SER A 55 8.93 -12.28 10.70
C SER A 55 10.30 -12.12 10.03
N GLU A 56 10.61 -12.92 9.01
CA GLU A 56 11.87 -12.84 8.29
C GLU A 56 11.97 -11.53 7.49
N CYS A 57 10.91 -11.16 6.77
CA CYS A 57 10.85 -9.89 6.05
C CYS A 57 11.00 -8.69 7.00
N ALA A 58 10.39 -8.76 8.20
CA ALA A 58 10.52 -7.71 9.20
C ALA A 58 11.95 -7.57 9.74
N ALA A 59 12.67 -8.67 9.91
CA ALA A 59 14.06 -8.67 10.34
C ALA A 59 15.01 -8.10 9.27
N GLN A 60 14.73 -8.37 7.99
CA GLN A 60 15.53 -7.89 6.86
C GLN A 60 15.15 -6.47 6.39
N GLY A 61 14.01 -5.92 6.86
CA GLY A 61 13.53 -4.61 6.44
C GLY A 61 12.96 -4.59 5.01
N GLU A 62 12.66 -5.76 4.45
CA GLU A 62 12.17 -5.90 3.08
C GLU A 62 10.64 -6.01 3.02
N LYS A 63 10.07 -5.67 1.87
CA LYS A 63 8.64 -5.82 1.65
C LYS A 63 8.35 -7.26 1.26
N MET A 64 7.39 -7.87 1.94
CA MET A 64 6.92 -9.21 1.63
C MET A 64 6.51 -9.38 0.16
N ALA A 65 5.93 -8.34 -0.46
CA ALA A 65 5.58 -8.37 -1.88
C ALA A 65 6.80 -8.44 -2.81
N ASP A 66 7.91 -7.82 -2.45
CA ASP A 66 9.13 -7.82 -3.25
C ASP A 66 9.86 -9.17 -3.11
N VAL A 67 9.89 -9.74 -1.89
CA VAL A 67 10.43 -11.09 -1.64
C VAL A 67 9.65 -12.16 -2.41
N VAL A 68 8.31 -12.09 -2.40
CA VAL A 68 7.47 -13.02 -3.17
C VAL A 68 7.67 -12.86 -4.68
N ARG A 69 7.86 -11.62 -5.15
CA ARG A 69 8.20 -11.36 -6.56
C ARG A 69 9.54 -11.97 -6.94
N ASP A 70 10.56 -11.80 -6.13
CA ASP A 70 11.89 -12.35 -6.39
C ASP A 70 11.86 -13.89 -6.41
N LEU A 71 11.13 -14.51 -5.49
CA LEU A 71 10.91 -15.97 -5.49
C LEU A 71 10.22 -16.45 -6.78
N LEU A 72 9.23 -15.71 -7.28
CA LEU A 72 8.55 -16.02 -8.54
C LEU A 72 9.48 -15.84 -9.75
N ILE A 73 10.29 -14.76 -9.79
CA ILE A 73 11.28 -14.52 -10.85
C ILE A 73 12.36 -15.60 -10.83
N GLN A 74 12.84 -16.00 -9.65
CA GLN A 74 13.85 -17.06 -9.54
C GLN A 74 13.32 -18.41 -10.05
N LYS A 75 12.04 -18.71 -9.82
CA LYS A 75 11.39 -19.97 -10.22
C LYS A 75 10.92 -19.98 -11.67
N TYR A 76 10.42 -18.87 -12.20
CA TYR A 76 9.77 -18.79 -13.51
C TYR A 76 10.42 -17.81 -14.50
N GLY A 77 11.31 -16.93 -14.04
CA GLY A 77 12.00 -15.94 -14.86
C GLY A 77 13.26 -16.46 -15.57
N LYS A 78 13.66 -17.72 -15.32
CA LYS A 78 14.60 -18.44 -16.20
C LYS A 78 13.78 -19.20 -17.24
N SER A 79 13.36 -18.50 -18.30
CA SER A 79 12.91 -19.15 -19.53
C SER A 79 13.49 -18.43 -20.73
#